data_AF-A0AAW0N391-F1
#
_entry.id   AF-A0AAW0N391-F1
#
_cell.length_a   1.000
_cell.length_b   1.000
_cell.length_c   1.000
_cell.angle_alpha   90.00
_cell.angle_beta   90.00
_cell.angle_gamma   90.00
#
_symmetry.space_group_name_H-M   'P 1'
#
loop_
_entity.id
_entity.type
_entity.pdbx_description
1 polymer ?
#
loop_
_entity_poly.entity_id
_entity_poly.type
_entity_poly.pdbx_seq_one_letter_code
_entity_poly.pdbx_strand_id
1 'polypeptide(L)'
;MASGKSAAKLAASDHDYAPMETSGVGKRKSPASPAKSSTPPTKVKTVQDQSLDKLTEAITKLTTKVDDFGEQLTKTAVMVANVTKLAEINCADIKECKTKIKVIENEIPQLVKENTHLKERVTELERYKRRWNLKIQGMKEKDNEKTREDVLDILSHIAPHGLLPWGPLLTVRTDLGNEKMGEADKSWHPFQARLLQRGQRSPRSSMAKDGASTSGREEHLLQRCRGYIDGKRVTP
;
A
#
# COMPACT_ATOMS: atom_id res chain seq x y z
N MET A 1 7.23 32.81 -8.69
CA MET A 1 7.09 31.72 -9.68
C MET A 1 5.99 30.79 -9.19
N ALA A 2 4.89 30.76 -9.92
CA ALA A 2 3.74 29.91 -9.66
C ALA A 2 3.96 28.52 -10.27
N SER A 3 3.62 27.46 -9.54
CA SER A 3 3.29 26.09 -10.01
C SER A 3 3.44 25.14 -8.81
N GLY A 4 2.54 24.24 -8.44
CA GLY A 4 1.22 23.89 -8.94
C GLY A 4 0.58 22.98 -7.88
N LYS A 5 -0.70 23.22 -7.55
CA LYS A 5 -1.50 22.34 -6.67
C LYS A 5 -2.06 21.21 -7.54
N SER A 6 -1.68 19.96 -7.28
CA SER A 6 -2.40 18.80 -7.82
C SER A 6 -3.43 18.34 -6.79
N ALA A 7 -4.70 18.59 -7.11
CA ALA A 7 -5.83 17.97 -6.43
C ALA A 7 -6.07 16.60 -7.07
N ALA A 8 -5.63 15.53 -6.42
CA ALA A 8 -6.01 14.17 -6.80
C ALA A 8 -7.42 13.90 -6.28
N LYS A 9 -8.39 14.11 -7.16
CA LYS A 9 -9.79 13.69 -7.01
C LYS A 9 -9.83 12.18 -7.26
N LEU A 10 -9.78 11.38 -6.19
CA LEU A 10 -10.03 9.94 -6.27
C LEU A 10 -11.52 9.76 -6.56
N ALA A 11 -11.78 9.41 -7.82
CA ALA A 11 -13.09 9.04 -8.32
C ALA A 11 -13.61 7.82 -7.57
N ALA A 12 -14.90 7.87 -7.26
CA ALA A 12 -15.66 6.72 -6.79
C ALA A 12 -15.44 5.55 -7.75
N SER A 13 -15.05 4.40 -7.18
CA SER A 13 -14.99 3.14 -7.90
C SER A 13 -16.43 2.71 -8.19
N ASP A 14 -16.93 3.09 -9.36
CA ASP A 14 -18.12 2.50 -9.94
C ASP A 14 -17.90 0.99 -10.06
N HIS A 15 -18.77 0.23 -9.39
CA HIS A 15 -18.80 -1.21 -9.52
C HIS A 15 -19.30 -1.58 -10.92
N ASP A 16 -18.39 -2.02 -11.78
CA ASP A 16 -18.69 -2.78 -12.99
C ASP A 16 -19.37 -4.10 -12.59
N TYR A 17 -20.68 -4.04 -12.36
CA TYR A 17 -21.51 -5.23 -12.50
C TYR A 17 -21.60 -5.52 -13.99
N ALA A 18 -20.89 -6.56 -14.44
CA ALA A 18 -21.11 -7.13 -15.76
C ALA A 18 -22.63 -7.36 -15.95
N PRO A 19 -23.25 -6.82 -17.00
CA PRO A 19 -24.64 -7.10 -17.29
C PRO A 19 -24.74 -8.59 -17.64
N MET A 20 -25.43 -9.35 -16.78
CA MET A 20 -25.84 -10.71 -17.11
C MET A 20 -26.67 -10.60 -18.38
N GLU A 21 -26.15 -11.11 -19.51
CA GLU A 21 -26.88 -11.14 -20.77
C GLU A 21 -28.19 -11.92 -20.56
N THR A 22 -29.30 -11.17 -20.54
CA THR A 22 -30.64 -11.74 -20.61
C THR A 22 -30.92 -12.03 -22.08
N SER A 23 -30.39 -13.15 -22.55
CA SER A 23 -30.67 -13.67 -23.88
C SER A 23 -32.16 -13.97 -24.02
N GLY A 24 -32.87 -13.08 -24.70
CA GLY A 24 -33.90 -13.44 -25.67
C GLY A 24 -35.29 -13.79 -25.11
N VAL A 25 -36.06 -12.75 -24.80
CA VAL A 25 -37.50 -12.78 -25.04
C VAL A 25 -37.72 -12.78 -26.56
N GLY A 26 -38.38 -13.80 -27.12
CA GLY A 26 -39.03 -13.64 -28.43
C GLY A 26 -39.12 -14.87 -29.34
N LYS A 27 -39.99 -15.83 -29.00
CA LYS A 27 -41.03 -16.42 -29.87
C LYS A 27 -41.56 -17.68 -29.19
N ARG A 28 -42.51 -17.52 -28.27
CA ARG A 28 -43.39 -18.61 -27.84
C ARG A 28 -44.18 -19.06 -29.07
N LYS A 29 -43.84 -20.23 -29.62
CA LYS A 29 -44.77 -20.97 -30.48
C LYS A 29 -45.90 -21.43 -29.56
N SER A 30 -47.05 -20.78 -29.69
CA SER A 30 -48.31 -21.23 -29.11
C SER A 30 -48.58 -22.68 -29.54
N PRO A 31 -48.93 -23.60 -28.62
CA PRO A 31 -49.38 -24.92 -29.02
C PRO A 31 -50.65 -24.76 -29.83
N ALA A 32 -50.62 -25.23 -31.08
CA ALA A 32 -51.77 -25.24 -31.96
C ALA A 32 -52.88 -26.08 -31.32
N SER A 33 -54.04 -25.44 -31.12
CA SER A 33 -55.28 -26.12 -30.78
C SER A 33 -55.64 -27.11 -31.89
N PRO A 34 -55.92 -28.40 -31.61
CA PRO A 34 -56.39 -29.31 -32.64
C PRO A 34 -57.80 -28.89 -33.08
N ALA A 35 -57.92 -28.50 -34.34
CA ALA A 35 -59.20 -28.25 -34.98
C ALA A 35 -59.99 -29.55 -35.10
N LYS A 36 -61.29 -29.45 -34.82
CA LYS A 36 -62.32 -30.48 -35.01
C LYS A 36 -62.27 -31.02 -36.45
N SER A 37 -62.20 -32.34 -36.62
CA SER A 37 -62.59 -32.99 -37.87
C SER A 37 -63.44 -34.23 -37.61
N SER A 38 -64.73 -34.08 -37.96
CA SER A 38 -65.61 -35.04 -38.64
C SER A 38 -65.62 -36.51 -38.20
N THR A 39 -66.75 -36.92 -37.62
CA THR A 39 -67.33 -38.27 -37.73
C THR A 39 -67.54 -38.65 -39.20
N PRO A 40 -67.44 -39.96 -39.60
CA PRO A 40 -68.59 -40.87 -39.61
C PRO A 40 -68.21 -42.38 -39.48
N PRO A 41 -69.09 -43.35 -39.79
CA PRO A 41 -70.17 -43.86 -38.96
C PRO A 41 -69.87 -45.25 -38.35
N THR A 42 -70.64 -45.52 -37.30
CA THR A 42 -70.98 -46.80 -36.67
C THR A 42 -70.68 -48.07 -37.49
N LYS A 43 -69.77 -48.91 -36.97
CA LYS A 43 -69.85 -50.37 -37.13
C LYS A 43 -69.73 -51.01 -35.76
N VAL A 44 -70.88 -51.44 -35.24
CA VAL A 44 -70.98 -52.35 -34.11
C VAL A 44 -70.33 -53.66 -34.53
N LYS A 45 -69.13 -53.92 -34.03
CA LYS A 45 -68.55 -55.27 -33.96
C LYS A 45 -68.16 -55.52 -32.51
N THR A 46 -68.89 -56.43 -31.91
CA THR A 46 -68.65 -57.07 -30.63
C THR A 46 -67.19 -57.51 -30.51
N VAL A 47 -66.38 -56.80 -29.70
CA VAL A 47 -65.09 -57.26 -29.17
C VAL A 47 -64.94 -56.66 -27.78
N GLN A 48 -65.41 -57.38 -26.77
CA GLN A 48 -65.56 -56.86 -25.40
C GLN A 48 -64.30 -57.01 -24.52
N ASP A 49 -63.17 -57.55 -25.02
CA ASP A 49 -61.99 -57.79 -24.16
C ASP A 49 -60.71 -57.00 -24.54
N GLN A 50 -60.47 -56.67 -25.81
CA GLN A 50 -59.22 -55.96 -26.23
C GLN A 50 -59.13 -54.47 -25.82
N SER A 51 -60.24 -53.88 -25.36
CA SER A 51 -60.31 -52.47 -24.94
C SER A 51 -59.96 -52.27 -23.47
N LEU A 52 -60.14 -53.32 -22.65
CA LEU A 52 -59.89 -53.26 -21.21
C LEU A 52 -58.39 -53.38 -20.93
N ASP A 53 -57.68 -54.26 -21.64
CA ASP A 53 -56.23 -54.44 -21.52
C ASP A 53 -55.43 -53.17 -21.91
N LYS A 54 -55.87 -52.47 -22.97
CA LYS A 54 -55.23 -51.19 -23.37
C LYS A 54 -55.48 -50.09 -22.34
N LEU A 55 -56.64 -50.11 -21.69
CA LEU A 55 -56.98 -49.15 -20.64
C LEU A 55 -56.13 -49.39 -19.39
N THR A 56 -55.99 -50.65 -18.97
CA THR A 56 -55.15 -51.01 -17.81
C THR A 56 -53.67 -50.70 -18.09
N GLU A 57 -53.16 -50.96 -19.29
CA GLU A 57 -51.79 -50.58 -19.69
C GLU A 57 -51.58 -49.05 -19.70
N ALA A 58 -52.57 -48.27 -20.15
CA ALA A 58 -52.50 -46.82 -20.11
C ALA A 58 -52.51 -46.29 -18.66
N ILE A 59 -53.32 -46.91 -17.79
CA ILE A 59 -53.37 -46.58 -16.35
C ILE A 59 -52.03 -46.90 -15.71
N THR A 60 -51.47 -48.09 -15.90
CA THR A 60 -50.17 -48.45 -15.30
C THR A 60 -49.05 -47.53 -15.78
N LYS A 61 -49.03 -47.19 -17.08
CA LYS A 61 -48.06 -46.23 -17.64
C LYS A 61 -48.23 -44.82 -17.10
N LEU A 62 -49.45 -44.41 -16.76
CA LEU A 62 -49.69 -43.13 -16.11
C LEU A 62 -49.25 -43.18 -14.65
N THR A 63 -49.55 -44.25 -13.93
CA THR A 63 -49.11 -44.47 -12.54
C THR A 63 -47.58 -44.40 -12.44
N THR A 64 -46.84 -45.10 -13.30
CA THR A 64 -45.37 -45.03 -13.27
C THR A 64 -44.83 -43.63 -13.54
N LYS A 65 -45.43 -42.89 -14.48
CA LYS A 65 -45.06 -41.48 -14.70
C LYS A 65 -45.36 -40.59 -13.49
N VAL A 66 -46.47 -40.82 -12.81
CA VAL A 66 -46.83 -40.08 -11.60
C VAL A 66 -45.82 -40.37 -10.48
N ASP A 67 -45.40 -41.64 -10.34
CA ASP A 67 -44.36 -42.03 -9.39
C ASP A 67 -43.01 -41.38 -9.74
N ASP A 68 -42.60 -41.43 -11.02
CA ASP A 68 -41.39 -40.76 -11.52
C ASP A 68 -41.41 -39.24 -11.24
N PHE A 69 -42.57 -38.59 -11.44
CA PHE A 69 -42.75 -37.19 -11.11
C PHE A 69 -42.64 -36.93 -9.60
N GLY A 70 -43.18 -37.83 -8.77
CA GLY A 70 -43.02 -37.79 -7.32
C GLY A 70 -41.55 -37.86 -6.89
N GLU A 71 -40.78 -38.75 -7.50
CA GLU A 71 -39.33 -38.84 -7.26
C GLU A 71 -38.57 -37.58 -7.72
N GLN A 72 -38.89 -37.04 -8.89
CA GLN A 72 -38.26 -35.81 -9.37
C GLN A 72 -38.60 -34.62 -8.47
N LEU A 73 -39.84 -34.55 -7.99
CA LEU A 73 -40.29 -33.49 -7.08
C LEU A 73 -39.52 -33.54 -5.75
N THR A 74 -39.36 -34.75 -5.18
CA THR A 74 -38.60 -34.93 -3.94
C THR A 74 -37.11 -34.59 -4.13
N LYS A 75 -36.48 -35.04 -5.22
CA LYS A 75 -35.10 -34.67 -5.59
C LYS A 75 -34.94 -33.14 -5.73
N THR A 76 -35.88 -32.49 -6.41
CA THR A 76 -35.86 -31.03 -6.60
C THR A 76 -36.04 -30.29 -5.27
N ALA A 77 -36.94 -30.77 -4.40
CA ALA A 77 -37.15 -30.19 -3.08
C ALA A 77 -35.88 -30.24 -2.21
N VAL A 78 -35.15 -31.36 -2.24
CA VAL A 78 -33.86 -31.51 -1.53
C VAL A 78 -32.80 -30.57 -2.11
N MET A 79 -32.71 -30.45 -3.43
CA MET A 79 -31.76 -29.52 -4.07
C MET A 79 -32.06 -28.07 -3.69
N VAL A 80 -33.33 -27.66 -3.72
CA VAL A 80 -33.75 -26.31 -3.31
C VAL A 80 -33.38 -26.06 -1.85
N ALA A 81 -33.65 -27.01 -0.95
CA ALA A 81 -33.27 -26.89 0.46
C ALA A 81 -31.75 -26.73 0.65
N ASN A 82 -30.95 -27.46 -0.13
CA ASN A 82 -29.49 -27.33 -0.09
C ASN A 82 -29.00 -25.99 -0.63
N VAL A 83 -29.58 -25.51 -1.74
CA VAL A 83 -29.26 -24.19 -2.30
C VAL A 83 -29.61 -23.08 -1.31
N THR A 84 -30.76 -23.17 -0.63
CA THR A 84 -31.14 -22.20 0.42
C THR A 84 -30.12 -22.19 1.55
N LYS A 85 -29.68 -23.36 2.04
CA LYS A 85 -28.64 -23.44 3.09
C LYS A 85 -27.32 -22.82 2.64
N LEU A 86 -26.88 -23.11 1.42
CA LEU A 86 -25.66 -22.52 0.86
C LEU A 86 -25.78 -20.99 0.70
N ALA A 87 -26.96 -20.50 0.29
CA ALA A 87 -27.22 -19.07 0.20
C ALA A 87 -27.19 -18.38 1.57
N GLU A 88 -27.73 -19.01 2.62
CA GLU A 88 -27.66 -18.50 3.99
C GLU A 88 -26.23 -18.43 4.52
N ILE A 89 -25.42 -19.49 4.31
CA ILE A 89 -24.00 -19.52 4.68
C ILE A 89 -23.24 -18.41 3.95
N ASN A 90 -23.39 -18.30 2.63
CA ASN A 90 -22.74 -17.25 1.84
C ASN A 90 -23.15 -15.84 2.30
N CYS A 91 -24.42 -15.65 2.69
CA CYS A 91 -24.88 -14.38 3.24
C CYS A 91 -24.20 -14.05 4.59
N ALA A 92 -23.96 -15.04 5.43
CA ALA A 92 -23.23 -14.87 6.69
C ALA A 92 -21.75 -14.51 6.43
N ASP A 93 -21.09 -15.25 5.52
CA ASP A 93 -19.69 -15.01 5.15
C ASP A 93 -19.50 -13.61 4.54
N ILE A 94 -20.41 -13.18 3.66
CA ILE A 94 -20.38 -11.84 3.08
C ILE A 94 -20.51 -10.76 4.16
N LYS A 95 -21.35 -10.98 5.20
CA LYS A 95 -21.48 -10.04 6.32
C LYS A 95 -20.19 -9.97 7.13
N GLU A 96 -19.57 -11.11 7.42
CA GLU A 96 -18.29 -11.17 8.13
C GLU A 96 -17.15 -10.51 7.34
N CYS A 97 -17.07 -10.77 6.04
CA CYS A 97 -16.10 -10.11 5.16
C CYS A 97 -16.29 -8.58 5.17
N LYS A 98 -17.55 -8.10 5.12
CA LYS A 98 -17.85 -6.67 5.21
C LYS A 98 -17.43 -6.06 6.55
N THR A 99 -17.56 -6.77 7.67
CA THR A 99 -17.10 -6.23 8.96
C THR A 99 -15.57 -6.18 9.03
N LYS A 100 -14.89 -7.24 8.57
CA LYS A 100 -13.41 -7.26 8.48
C LYS A 100 -12.87 -6.14 7.59
N ILE A 101 -13.48 -5.91 6.42
CA ILE A 101 -13.11 -4.82 5.52
C ILE A 101 -13.22 -3.47 6.23
N LYS A 102 -14.34 -3.20 6.91
CA LYS A 102 -14.52 -1.94 7.66
C LYS A 102 -13.49 -1.73 8.76
N VAL A 103 -13.08 -2.80 9.47
CA VAL A 103 -12.03 -2.72 10.49
C VAL A 103 -10.71 -2.32 9.82
N ILE A 104 -10.32 -3.00 8.75
CA ILE A 104 -9.08 -2.71 8.00
C ILE A 104 -9.11 -1.29 7.41
N GLU A 105 -10.24 -0.86 6.84
CA GLU A 105 -10.42 0.50 6.31
C GLU A 105 -10.21 1.59 7.37
N ASN A 106 -10.53 1.29 8.64
CA ASN A 106 -10.30 2.21 9.76
C ASN A 106 -8.86 2.17 10.28
N GLU A 107 -8.18 1.03 10.21
CA GLU A 107 -6.80 0.87 10.68
C GLU A 107 -5.76 1.46 9.71
N ILE A 108 -5.97 1.31 8.40
CA ILE A 108 -5.09 1.86 7.35
C ILE A 108 -4.75 3.35 7.57
N PRO A 109 -5.71 4.28 7.73
CA PRO A 109 -5.40 5.70 7.90
C PRO A 109 -4.64 5.99 9.19
N GLN A 110 -4.87 5.21 10.26
CA GLN A 110 -4.11 5.35 11.50
C GLN A 110 -2.63 4.97 11.29
N LEU A 111 -2.39 3.81 10.66
CA LEU A 111 -1.04 3.35 10.34
C LEU A 111 -0.31 4.30 9.39
N VAL A 112 -1.01 4.85 8.38
CA VAL A 112 -0.43 5.86 7.46
C VAL A 112 -0.03 7.13 8.23
N LYS A 113 -0.88 7.60 9.15
CA LYS A 113 -0.58 8.78 9.98
C LYS A 113 0.61 8.53 10.92
N GLU A 114 0.69 7.37 11.54
CA GLU A 114 1.84 7.01 12.38
C GLU A 114 3.12 6.88 11.56
N ASN A 115 3.05 6.23 10.40
CA ASN A 115 4.20 6.06 9.51
C ASN A 115 4.75 7.41 9.03
N THR A 116 3.86 8.33 8.63
CA THR A 116 4.25 9.69 8.22
C THR A 116 4.90 10.46 9.36
N HIS A 117 4.29 10.45 10.56
CA HIS A 117 4.86 11.07 11.76
C HIS A 117 6.24 10.48 12.13
N LEU A 118 6.40 9.15 12.05
CA LEU A 118 7.67 8.50 12.33
C LEU A 118 8.75 8.88 11.29
N LYS A 119 8.39 8.94 10.01
CA LYS A 119 9.30 9.38 8.94
C LYS A 119 9.76 10.82 9.14
N GLU A 120 8.85 11.73 9.50
CA GLU A 120 9.19 13.12 9.83
C GLU A 120 10.15 13.19 11.03
N ARG A 121 9.86 12.45 12.10
CA ARG A 121 10.70 12.39 13.29
C ARG A 121 12.09 11.83 13.00
N VAL A 122 12.19 10.76 12.20
CA VAL A 122 13.48 10.20 11.77
C VAL A 122 14.24 11.23 10.94
N THR A 123 13.59 11.85 9.95
CA THR A 123 14.21 12.88 9.10
C THR A 123 14.76 14.03 9.95
N GLU A 124 14.00 14.48 10.95
CA GLU A 124 14.42 15.55 11.84
C GLU A 124 15.60 15.13 12.73
N LEU A 125 15.57 13.92 13.29
CA LEU A 125 16.70 13.37 14.06
C LEU A 125 17.96 13.25 13.22
N GLU A 126 17.84 12.81 11.97
CA GLU A 126 18.98 12.75 11.07
C GLU A 126 19.50 14.15 10.69
N ARG A 127 18.59 15.12 10.45
CA ARG A 127 18.96 16.52 10.23
C ARG A 127 19.74 17.07 11.42
N TYR A 128 19.27 16.85 12.65
CA TYR A 128 19.99 17.23 13.86
C TYR A 128 21.35 16.55 13.99
N LYS A 129 21.44 15.26 13.68
CA LYS A 129 22.70 14.51 13.68
C LYS A 129 23.69 15.05 12.63
N ARG A 130 23.20 15.54 11.48
CA ARG A 130 24.02 16.10 10.40
C ARG A 130 24.33 17.58 10.57
N ARG A 131 23.63 18.32 11.44
CA ARG A 131 23.81 19.78 11.65
C ARG A 131 25.26 20.17 11.94
N TRP A 132 26.01 19.30 12.61
CA TRP A 132 27.40 19.49 13.01
C TRP A 132 28.39 18.66 12.17
N ASN A 133 27.93 18.02 11.10
CA ASN A 133 28.82 17.35 10.15
C ASN A 133 29.33 18.39 9.17
N LEU A 134 30.65 18.49 9.04
CA LEU A 134 31.34 19.28 8.04
C LEU A 134 31.77 18.36 6.91
N LYS A 135 31.38 18.69 5.68
CA LYS A 135 31.84 17.99 4.47
C LYS A 135 33.01 18.78 3.90
N ILE A 136 34.20 18.20 3.87
CA ILE A 136 35.39 18.81 3.27
C ILE A 136 35.58 18.14 1.92
N GLN A 137 35.40 18.91 0.86
CA GLN A 137 35.64 18.49 -0.51
C GLN A 137 36.99 19.05 -0.97
N GLY A 138 37.61 18.43 -1.96
CA GLY A 138 38.85 18.97 -2.52
C GLY A 138 40.13 18.49 -1.83
N MET A 139 40.08 17.45 -1.00
CA MET A 139 41.29 16.82 -0.45
C MET A 139 41.80 15.75 -1.41
N LYS A 140 43.09 15.82 -1.75
CA LYS A 140 43.76 14.81 -2.57
C LYS A 140 44.02 13.57 -1.71
N GLU A 141 43.56 12.41 -2.15
CA GLU A 141 43.88 11.15 -1.47
C GLU A 141 45.36 10.83 -1.59
N LYS A 142 45.98 10.42 -0.48
CA LYS A 142 47.27 9.74 -0.49
C LYS A 142 47.19 8.46 0.34
N ASP A 143 48.02 7.50 -0.04
CA ASP A 143 48.12 6.24 0.67
C ASP A 143 48.66 6.48 2.10
N ASN A 144 47.99 5.88 3.10
CA ASN A 144 48.30 6.03 4.53
C ASN A 144 48.11 7.45 5.11
N GLU A 145 47.16 8.22 4.60
CA GLU A 145 46.87 9.56 5.14
C GLU A 145 46.34 9.56 6.56
N LYS A 146 46.91 10.45 7.37
CA LYS A 146 46.39 10.80 8.68
C LYS A 146 45.37 11.92 8.52
N THR A 147 44.20 11.59 7.95
CA THR A 147 43.13 12.56 7.63
C THR A 147 42.74 13.44 8.81
N ARG A 148 42.87 12.94 10.05
CA ARG A 148 42.62 13.75 11.25
C ARG A 148 43.58 14.93 11.40
N GLU A 149 44.87 14.72 11.15
CA GLU A 149 45.90 15.76 11.25
C GLU A 149 45.66 16.81 10.16
N ASP A 150 45.37 16.38 8.93
CA ASP A 150 45.09 17.28 7.79
C ASP A 150 43.83 18.14 8.05
N VAL A 151 42.76 17.54 8.57
CA VAL A 151 41.54 18.29 8.92
C VAL A 151 41.80 19.28 10.06
N LEU A 152 42.60 18.90 11.06
CA LEU A 152 42.99 19.81 12.14
C LEU A 152 43.84 20.97 11.61
N ASP A 153 44.74 20.71 10.67
CA ASP A 153 45.55 21.75 10.03
C ASP A 153 44.69 22.74 9.24
N ILE A 154 43.74 22.26 8.43
CA ILE A 154 42.78 23.12 7.71
C ILE A 154 41.94 23.96 8.69
N LEU A 155 41.39 23.32 9.73
CA LEU A 155 40.63 24.04 10.76
C LEU A 155 41.51 25.05 11.49
N SER A 156 42.82 24.77 11.61
CA SER A 156 43.76 25.67 12.27
C SER A 156 43.98 26.97 11.50
N HIS A 157 44.02 26.87 10.17
CA HIS A 157 44.14 28.00 9.27
C HIS A 157 42.86 28.85 9.22
N ILE A 158 41.68 28.22 9.29
CA ILE A 158 40.40 28.94 9.20
C ILE A 158 40.07 29.69 10.50
N ALA A 159 40.37 29.09 11.66
CA ALA A 159 39.99 29.64 12.96
C ALA A 159 41.14 29.59 13.99
N PRO A 160 42.25 30.33 13.77
CA PRO A 160 43.48 30.23 14.58
C PRO A 160 43.26 30.55 16.07
N HIS A 161 42.29 31.39 16.40
CA HIS A 161 41.99 31.79 17.78
C HIS A 161 41.02 30.87 18.52
N GLY A 162 40.41 29.88 17.84
CA GLY A 162 39.35 29.03 18.40
C GLY A 162 39.80 27.61 18.74
N LEU A 163 41.06 27.24 18.51
CA LEU A 163 41.47 25.82 18.41
C LEU A 163 41.71 25.06 19.71
N LEU A 164 41.66 25.70 20.87
CA LEU A 164 41.90 25.00 22.13
C LEU A 164 40.57 24.46 22.69
N PRO A 165 40.35 23.12 22.84
CA PRO A 165 41.04 21.95 22.32
C PRO A 165 40.05 21.07 21.52
N TRP A 166 39.90 21.28 20.21
CA TRP A 166 38.99 20.43 19.40
C TRP A 166 39.55 19.04 19.14
N GLY A 167 40.86 18.85 19.37
CA GLY A 167 41.57 17.59 19.16
C GLY A 167 40.79 16.39 19.69
N PRO A 168 40.46 16.30 20.99
CA PRO A 168 39.72 15.18 21.57
C PRO A 168 38.25 15.07 21.14
N LEU A 169 37.65 16.13 20.59
CA LEU A 169 36.21 16.20 20.26
C LEU A 169 35.93 15.99 18.77
N LEU A 170 36.94 16.14 17.92
CA LEU A 170 36.82 15.91 16.49
C LEU A 170 36.84 14.41 16.19
N THR A 171 35.74 13.92 15.65
CA THR A 171 35.68 12.57 15.08
C THR A 171 35.68 12.68 13.57
N VAL A 172 36.83 12.38 12.96
CA VAL A 172 36.94 12.28 11.51
C VAL A 172 36.57 10.85 11.11
N ARG A 173 35.63 10.72 10.16
CA ARG A 173 35.40 9.46 9.47
C ARG A 173 35.86 9.65 8.03
N THR A 174 36.86 8.87 7.64
CA THR A 174 37.18 8.61 6.23
C THR A 174 36.16 7.62 5.68
N ASP A 175 35.98 7.63 4.37
CA ASP A 175 34.69 7.36 3.76
C ASP A 175 33.94 6.07 4.11
N LEU A 176 32.62 6.26 4.08
CA LEU A 176 31.58 5.26 3.89
C LEU A 176 31.83 4.56 2.55
N GLY A 177 31.88 3.23 2.55
CA GLY A 177 32.29 2.40 1.41
C GLY A 177 31.78 2.88 0.06
N ASN A 178 32.73 3.10 -0.86
CA ASN A 178 32.47 3.28 -2.28
C ASN A 178 32.13 1.93 -2.90
N GLU A 179 30.84 1.70 -3.16
CA GLU A 179 30.44 0.84 -4.26
C GLU A 179 30.93 1.51 -5.55
N LYS A 180 31.67 0.75 -6.36
CA LYS A 180 32.55 1.21 -7.43
C LYS A 180 31.84 2.16 -8.42
N MET A 181 32.05 3.47 -8.29
CA MET A 181 31.84 4.39 -9.40
C MET A 181 32.97 4.22 -10.43
N GLY A 182 32.60 4.28 -11.70
CA GLY A 182 33.47 3.94 -12.84
C GLY A 182 34.77 4.73 -12.94
N GLU A 183 35.70 4.16 -13.71
CA GLU A 183 37.12 4.50 -13.93
C GLU A 183 37.48 5.99 -14.09
N ALA A 184 36.53 6.86 -14.45
CA ALA A 184 36.81 8.21 -14.93
C ALA A 184 36.75 9.32 -13.87
N ASP A 185 36.27 9.05 -12.65
CA ASP A 185 36.05 10.09 -11.62
C ASP A 185 36.75 9.79 -10.28
N LYS A 186 37.85 9.03 -10.33
CA LYS A 186 38.59 8.50 -9.17
C LYS A 186 39.40 9.52 -8.35
N SER A 187 39.27 10.83 -8.57
CA SER A 187 40.19 11.82 -7.97
C SER A 187 39.62 12.67 -6.84
N TRP A 188 38.32 12.59 -6.55
CA TRP A 188 37.70 13.44 -5.52
C TRP A 188 36.66 12.67 -4.70
N HIS A 189 37.05 12.27 -3.50
CA HIS A 189 36.15 11.67 -2.53
C HIS A 189 35.72 12.66 -1.44
N PRO A 190 34.43 12.68 -1.07
CA PRO A 190 33.90 13.64 -0.12
C PRO A 190 34.13 13.23 1.35
N PHE A 191 35.12 13.80 2.03
CA PHE A 191 35.32 13.55 3.46
C PHE A 191 34.22 14.16 4.34
N GLN A 192 33.78 13.41 5.36
CA GLN A 192 32.81 13.90 6.36
C GLN A 192 33.45 13.93 7.76
N ALA A 193 33.82 15.13 8.22
CA ALA A 193 34.24 15.36 9.59
C ALA A 193 33.01 15.59 10.48
N ARG A 194 32.92 14.90 11.62
CA ARG A 194 31.89 15.16 12.64
C ARG A 194 32.52 15.83 13.85
N LEU A 195 32.08 17.04 14.14
CA LEU A 195 32.36 17.69 15.41
C LEU A 195 31.46 17.04 16.46
N LEU A 196 32.06 16.26 17.37
CA LEU A 196 31.33 15.57 18.42
C LEU A 196 31.17 16.55 19.59
N GLN A 197 30.05 17.28 19.62
CA GLN A 197 29.70 18.07 20.80
C GLN A 197 29.45 17.08 21.94
N ARG A 198 30.35 17.05 22.95
CA ARG A 198 30.13 16.27 24.17
C ARG A 198 28.75 16.63 24.68
N GLY A 199 27.91 15.60 24.86
CA GLY A 199 26.68 15.73 25.61
C GLY A 199 27.00 16.12 27.05
N GLN A 200 27.12 17.42 27.31
CA GLN A 200 26.40 17.97 28.45
C GLN A 200 24.92 17.90 28.05
N ARG A 201 24.31 16.72 28.26
CA ARG A 201 22.87 16.67 28.51
C ARG A 201 22.66 17.45 29.79
N SER A 202 22.62 18.78 29.70
CA SER A 202 22.04 19.58 30.77
C SER A 202 20.57 19.14 30.86
N PRO A 203 20.05 18.79 32.05
CA PRO A 203 18.65 18.49 32.25
C PRO A 203 17.85 19.76 31.95
N ARG A 204 17.46 19.95 30.69
CA ARG A 204 16.68 21.10 30.21
C ARG A 204 15.20 20.94 30.59
N SER A 205 14.97 20.54 31.84
CA SER A 205 13.66 20.38 32.49
C SER A 205 13.54 21.27 33.75
N SER A 206 14.61 21.91 34.24
CA SER A 206 14.51 22.74 35.46
C SER A 206 14.89 24.22 35.33
N MET A 207 15.32 24.72 34.17
CA MET A 207 15.65 26.15 34.02
C MET A 207 14.97 26.77 32.79
N ALA A 208 13.66 26.95 32.91
CA ALA A 208 12.93 28.02 32.23
C ALA A 208 12.93 29.25 33.14
N LYS A 209 14.08 29.90 33.27
CA LYS A 209 14.28 31.25 33.80
C LYS A 209 15.76 31.57 33.52
N ASP A 210 16.01 32.78 33.05
CA ASP A 210 17.32 33.35 32.66
C ASP A 210 17.75 33.04 31.22
N GLY A 211 17.33 33.96 30.35
CA GLY A 211 17.79 34.05 28.97
C GLY A 211 19.11 34.81 28.82
N ALA A 212 19.57 34.81 27.57
CA ALA A 212 20.66 35.59 26.98
C ALA A 212 22.09 35.05 27.16
N SER A 213 22.72 34.65 26.03
CA SER A 213 24.00 35.22 25.53
C SER A 213 24.91 34.23 24.78
N THR A 214 24.77 32.91 24.92
CA THR A 214 25.79 31.98 24.36
C THR A 214 25.49 31.39 22.99
N SER A 215 24.25 31.41 22.47
CA SER A 215 23.96 30.75 21.18
C SER A 215 24.41 31.52 19.94
N GLY A 216 24.64 32.83 20.04
CA GLY A 216 25.00 33.67 18.87
C GLY A 216 26.45 33.52 18.40
N ARG A 217 27.40 33.22 19.29
CA ARG A 217 28.82 33.10 18.92
C ARG A 217 29.12 31.81 18.14
N GLU A 218 28.49 30.70 18.50
CA GLU A 218 28.66 29.42 17.79
C GLU A 218 28.05 29.47 16.38
N GLU A 219 26.88 30.10 16.24
CA GLU A 219 26.20 30.24 14.94
C GLU A 219 26.99 31.15 13.99
N HIS A 220 27.61 32.22 14.51
CA HIS A 220 28.48 33.11 13.73
C HIS A 220 29.75 32.41 13.22
N LEU A 221 30.38 31.55 14.02
CA LEU A 221 31.55 30.76 13.58
C LEU A 221 31.18 29.72 12.50
N LEU A 222 30.03 29.05 12.66
CA LEU A 222 29.52 28.14 11.63
C LEU A 222 29.19 28.86 10.31
N GLN A 223 28.64 30.08 10.38
CA GLN A 223 28.37 30.92 9.22
C GLN A 223 29.68 31.29 8.49
N ARG A 224 30.74 31.63 9.25
CA ARG A 224 32.05 32.01 8.71
C ARG A 224 32.76 30.83 8.03
N CYS A 225 32.69 29.64 8.63
CA CYS A 225 33.22 28.42 8.03
C CYS A 225 32.48 28.02 6.74
N ARG A 226 31.16 28.21 6.67
CA ARG A 226 30.39 27.96 5.43
C ARG A 226 30.82 28.88 4.28
N GLY A 227 31.05 30.17 4.56
CA GLY A 227 31.52 31.12 3.56
C GLY A 227 32.87 30.74 2.94
N TYR A 228 33.78 30.20 3.75
CA TYR A 228 35.12 29.81 3.30
C TYR A 228 35.12 28.55 2.42
N ILE A 229 34.20 27.60 2.68
CA ILE A 229 34.07 26.35 1.93
C ILE A 229 33.43 26.55 0.55
N ASP A 230 32.50 27.50 0.42
CA ASP A 230 31.81 27.78 -0.85
C ASP A 230 32.63 28.68 -1.81
N GLY A 231 33.92 28.92 -1.54
CA GLY A 231 34.80 29.73 -2.40
C GLY A 231 34.44 31.22 -2.46
N LYS A 232 33.49 31.68 -1.65
CA LYS A 232 33.16 33.10 -1.52
C LYS A 232 34.14 33.74 -0.54
N ARG A 233 35.12 34.47 -1.07
CA ARG A 233 35.97 35.36 -0.28
C ARG A 233 35.08 36.33 0.50
N VAL A 234 34.91 36.07 1.79
CA VAL A 234 34.31 37.04 2.72
C VAL A 234 35.36 38.12 2.91
N THR A 235 35.17 39.26 2.26
CA THR A 235 35.95 40.47 2.56
C THR A 235 35.72 40.88 4.01
N PRO A 236 36.75 41.41 4.68
CA PRO A 236 36.78 41.65 6.13
C PRO A 236 35.63 42.52 6.64
#